data_AF-A0A3M3WJS7-F1
#
_entry.id   AF-A0A3M3WJS7-F1
#
_cell.length_a   1.000
_cell.length_b   1.000
_cell.length_c   1.000
_cell.angle_alpha   90.00
_cell.angle_beta   90.00
_cell.angle_gamma   90.00
#
_symmetry.space_group_name_H-M   'P 1'
#
loop_
_entity.id
_entity.type
_entity.pdbx_description
1 polymer ?
#
loop_
_entity_poly.entity_id
_entity_poly.type
_entity_poly.pdbx_seq_one_letter_code
_entity_poly.pdbx_strand_id
1 'polypeptide(L)'
;MLSAESAAGSYPIEAVQAMARICIGAEKHPTGKTSSHRIGHSFTRCDESIALAAMYTANHFPGVKAIIALTESGYTPLIMSRIRSSVPIYAFSPHRGTQARAAMFRGVYTVPFDPAALPPGQVSQAAVDELLKRGLVEQGDWVILTKGDSYHTIGGTNGMKILHVGDPLV
;
A
#
# COMPACT_ATOMS: atom_id res chain seq x y z
N MET A 1 -14.55 14.62 4.39
CA MET A 1 -15.00 15.22 3.12
C MET A 1 -15.29 16.68 3.38
N LEU A 2 -14.89 17.57 2.47
CA LEU A 2 -15.25 18.99 2.49
C LEU A 2 -16.28 19.24 1.39
N SER A 3 -17.20 20.17 1.63
CA SER A 3 -18.26 20.54 0.70
C SER A 3 -18.16 22.04 0.39
N ALA A 4 -18.96 22.87 1.05
CA ALA A 4 -18.98 24.31 0.82
C ALA A 4 -17.66 24.97 1.22
N GLU A 5 -16.96 24.42 2.21
CA GLU A 5 -15.68 24.93 2.72
C GLU A 5 -14.64 25.06 1.62
N SER A 6 -14.57 24.07 0.71
CA SER A 6 -13.65 24.08 -0.43
C SER A 6 -14.27 24.59 -1.73
N ALA A 7 -15.60 24.53 -1.88
CA ALA A 7 -16.27 24.87 -3.13
C ALA A 7 -16.63 26.37 -3.25
N ALA A 8 -17.04 27.00 -2.14
CA ALA A 8 -17.54 28.39 -2.14
C ALA A 8 -17.06 29.21 -0.92
N GLY A 9 -16.30 28.61 -0.01
CA GLY A 9 -15.77 29.27 1.17
C GLY A 9 -14.66 30.27 0.84
N SER A 10 -14.46 31.24 1.73
CA SER A 10 -13.40 32.26 1.58
C SER A 10 -11.98 31.73 1.81
N TYR A 11 -11.83 30.53 2.40
CA TYR A 11 -10.55 29.94 2.82
C TYR A 11 -10.43 28.45 2.41
N PRO A 12 -10.56 28.12 1.11
CA PRO A 12 -10.62 26.73 0.66
C PRO A 12 -9.27 26.00 0.84
N ILE A 13 -8.14 26.70 0.73
CA ILE A 13 -6.81 26.13 0.91
C ILE A 13 -6.57 25.81 2.38
N GLU A 14 -6.90 26.75 3.26
CA GLU A 14 -6.73 26.63 4.70
C GLU A 14 -7.63 25.54 5.27
N ALA A 15 -8.85 25.37 4.74
CA ALA A 15 -9.75 24.29 5.11
C ALA A 15 -9.11 22.91 4.84
N VAL A 16 -8.50 22.72 3.67
CA VAL A 16 -7.79 21.47 3.32
C VAL A 16 -6.55 21.28 4.21
N GLN A 17 -5.76 22.32 4.43
CA GLN A 17 -4.58 22.26 5.30
C GLN A 17 -4.95 21.93 6.76
N ALA A 18 -6.04 22.51 7.26
CA ALA A 18 -6.56 22.22 8.60
C ALA A 18 -7.04 20.78 8.70
N MET A 19 -7.83 20.30 7.73
CA MET A 19 -8.29 18.91 7.68
C MET A 19 -7.10 17.93 7.68
N ALA A 20 -6.11 18.15 6.81
CA ALA A 20 -4.91 17.30 6.73
C ALA A 20 -4.14 17.28 8.06
N ARG A 21 -3.93 18.45 8.69
CA ARG A 21 -3.24 18.56 9.98
C ARG A 21 -3.96 17.81 11.10
N ILE A 22 -5.29 17.92 11.17
CA ILE A 22 -6.11 17.22 12.16
C ILE A 22 -6.01 15.70 11.95
N CYS A 23 -6.10 15.22 10.71
CA CYS A 23 -5.92 13.80 10.38
C CYS A 23 -4.56 13.28 10.88
N ILE A 24 -3.45 13.95 10.54
CA ILE A 24 -2.11 13.56 10.99
C ILE A 24 -2.02 13.52 12.52
N GLY A 25 -2.63 14.49 13.21
CA GLY A 25 -2.68 14.52 14.67
C GLY A 25 -3.43 13.31 15.25
N ALA A 26 -4.62 13.02 14.73
CA ALA A 26 -5.46 11.91 15.18
C ALA A 26 -4.82 10.53 14.92
N GLU A 27 -4.10 10.36 13.82
CA GLU A 27 -3.47 9.09 13.43
C GLU A 27 -2.25 8.70 14.28
N LYS A 28 -1.72 9.64 15.09
CA LYS A 28 -0.70 9.31 16.09
C LYS A 28 -1.22 8.47 17.24
N HIS A 29 -2.55 8.45 17.47
CA HIS A 29 -3.16 7.74 18.59
C HIS A 29 -2.95 6.21 18.48
N PRO A 30 -2.64 5.50 19.59
CA PRO A 30 -2.33 4.06 19.56
C PRO A 30 -3.43 3.18 18.93
N THR A 31 -4.70 3.50 19.14
CA THR A 31 -5.84 2.77 18.54
C THR A 31 -5.93 2.92 17.02
N GLY A 32 -5.18 3.85 16.43
CA GLY A 32 -5.00 3.97 14.99
C GLY A 32 -4.07 2.90 14.42
N LYS A 33 -3.23 2.28 15.27
CA LYS A 33 -2.13 1.39 14.88
C LYS A 33 -2.36 -0.07 15.25
N THR A 34 -3.31 -0.35 16.16
CA THR A 34 -3.60 -1.71 16.61
C THR A 34 -4.81 -2.29 15.86
N SER A 35 -4.67 -3.54 15.41
CA SER A 35 -5.71 -4.31 14.73
C SER A 35 -5.88 -5.66 15.42
N SER A 36 -7.11 -6.15 15.49
CA SER A 36 -7.39 -7.56 15.85
C SER A 36 -7.14 -8.52 14.68
N HIS A 37 -6.68 -8.01 13.52
CA HIS A 37 -6.33 -8.77 12.31
C HIS A 37 -7.43 -9.71 11.82
N ARG A 38 -8.70 -9.45 12.19
CA ARG A 38 -9.86 -10.30 11.90
C ARG A 38 -9.64 -11.76 12.36
N ILE A 39 -8.93 -11.94 13.47
CA ILE A 39 -8.73 -13.24 14.12
C ILE A 39 -10.12 -13.87 14.39
N GLY A 40 -10.31 -15.12 13.97
CA GLY A 40 -11.57 -15.87 14.14
C GLY A 40 -12.53 -15.86 12.94
N HIS A 41 -12.17 -15.22 11.82
CA HIS A 41 -12.95 -15.27 10.58
C HIS A 41 -12.33 -16.24 9.56
N SER A 42 -13.19 -16.91 8.78
CA SER A 42 -12.77 -17.71 7.62
C SER A 42 -12.70 -16.85 6.36
N PHE A 43 -11.64 -17.01 5.57
CA PHE A 43 -11.46 -16.33 4.28
C PHE A 43 -11.64 -17.32 3.13
N THR A 44 -12.25 -16.88 2.03
CA THR A 44 -12.61 -17.76 0.90
C THR A 44 -11.75 -17.52 -0.34
N ARG A 45 -10.98 -16.43 -0.38
CA ARG A 45 -10.16 -16.05 -1.54
C ARG A 45 -8.67 -16.04 -1.19
N CYS A 46 -7.85 -16.50 -2.13
CA CYS A 46 -6.39 -16.50 -1.98
C CYS A 46 -5.82 -15.07 -1.86
N ASP A 47 -6.29 -14.14 -2.70
CA ASP A 47 -5.85 -12.74 -2.69
C ASP A 47 -6.19 -12.01 -1.39
N GLU A 48 -7.37 -12.26 -0.81
CA GLU A 48 -7.74 -11.76 0.52
C GLU A 48 -6.79 -12.29 1.60
N SER A 49 -6.48 -13.60 1.58
CA SER A 49 -5.56 -14.21 2.54
C SER A 49 -4.15 -13.64 2.46
N ILE A 50 -3.60 -13.42 1.25
CA ILE A 50 -2.28 -12.80 1.06
C ILE A 50 -2.27 -11.36 1.55
N ALA A 51 -3.31 -10.58 1.24
CA ALA A 51 -3.42 -9.20 1.71
C ALA A 51 -3.44 -9.12 3.24
N LEU A 52 -4.20 -9.98 3.92
CA LEU A 52 -4.27 -10.02 5.38
C LEU A 52 -2.97 -10.53 6.02
N ALA A 53 -2.31 -11.52 5.41
CA ALA A 53 -1.01 -12.01 5.85
C ALA A 53 0.06 -10.90 5.77
N ALA A 54 0.11 -10.15 4.67
CA ALA A 54 1.04 -9.03 4.52
C ALA A 54 0.83 -7.96 5.60
N MET A 55 -0.43 -7.61 5.90
CA MET A 55 -0.73 -6.65 6.96
C MET A 55 -0.36 -7.18 8.35
N TYR A 56 -0.59 -8.47 8.61
CA TYR A 56 -0.16 -9.10 9.86
C TYR A 56 1.36 -9.04 10.00
N THR A 57 2.10 -9.46 8.97
CA THR A 57 3.57 -9.40 8.98
C THR A 57 4.08 -7.97 9.19
N ALA A 58 3.55 -6.99 8.45
CA ALA A 58 3.96 -5.58 8.58
C ALA A 58 3.73 -5.03 9.99
N ASN A 59 2.62 -5.41 10.65
CA ASN A 59 2.32 -4.95 12.00
C ASN A 59 3.17 -5.63 13.09
N HIS A 60 3.78 -6.79 12.82
CA HIS A 60 4.54 -7.57 13.81
C HIS A 60 6.04 -7.62 13.53
N PHE A 61 6.50 -7.20 12.35
CA PHE A 61 7.93 -7.07 12.03
C PHE A 61 8.30 -5.58 11.86
N PRO A 62 8.83 -4.92 12.92
CA PRO A 62 9.07 -3.47 12.93
C PRO A 62 10.09 -2.96 11.89
N GLY A 63 10.89 -3.86 11.32
CA GLY A 63 11.81 -3.55 10.23
C GLY A 63 11.09 -3.20 8.93
N VAL A 64 9.83 -3.65 8.75
CA VAL A 64 9.06 -3.35 7.53
C VAL A 64 8.64 -1.89 7.51
N LYS A 65 9.13 -1.16 6.50
CA LYS A 65 8.82 0.27 6.29
C LYS A 65 7.79 0.52 5.20
N ALA A 66 7.57 -0.43 4.30
CA ALA A 66 6.61 -0.28 3.20
C ALA A 66 6.03 -1.63 2.76
N ILE A 67 4.81 -1.57 2.22
CA ILE A 67 4.19 -2.68 1.49
C ILE A 67 4.05 -2.27 0.03
N ILE A 68 4.69 -3.00 -0.89
CA ILE A 68 4.54 -2.89 -2.34
C ILE A 68 3.45 -3.89 -2.77
N ALA A 69 2.31 -3.38 -3.21
CA ALA A 69 1.21 -4.18 -3.73
C ALA A 69 1.11 -4.03 -5.26
N LEU A 70 1.68 -4.99 -6.01
CA LEU A 70 1.47 -5.06 -7.46
C LEU A 70 0.01 -5.43 -7.73
N THR A 71 -0.72 -4.57 -8.44
CA THR A 71 -2.17 -4.74 -8.61
C THR A 71 -2.70 -4.23 -9.94
N GLU A 72 -3.55 -5.04 -10.57
CA GLU A 72 -4.27 -4.66 -11.79
C GLU A 72 -5.50 -3.78 -11.49
N SER A 73 -6.29 -4.11 -10.47
CA SER A 73 -7.59 -3.46 -10.19
C SER A 73 -7.65 -2.65 -8.90
N GLY A 74 -6.64 -2.78 -8.03
CA GLY A 74 -6.60 -2.16 -6.70
C GLY A 74 -7.28 -3.00 -5.60
N TYR A 75 -7.75 -4.22 -5.90
CA TYR A 75 -8.44 -5.04 -4.91
C TYR A 75 -7.54 -5.44 -3.73
N THR A 76 -6.31 -5.87 -4.00
CA THR A 76 -5.35 -6.26 -2.96
C THR A 76 -5.07 -5.12 -1.96
N PRO A 77 -4.67 -3.89 -2.38
CA PRO A 77 -4.49 -2.78 -1.46
C PRO A 77 -5.80 -2.31 -0.80
N LEU A 78 -6.97 -2.49 -1.44
CA LEU A 78 -8.26 -2.25 -0.80
C LEU A 78 -8.45 -3.15 0.43
N ILE A 79 -8.15 -4.45 0.32
CA ILE A 79 -8.24 -5.37 1.45
C ILE A 79 -7.22 -5.00 2.54
N MET A 80 -5.98 -4.71 2.15
CA MET A 80 -4.93 -4.27 3.07
C MET A 80 -5.36 -3.03 3.89
N SER A 81 -5.93 -2.02 3.23
CA SER A 81 -6.37 -0.75 3.86
C SER A 81 -7.48 -0.90 4.91
N ARG A 82 -8.16 -2.06 4.98
CA ARG A 82 -9.16 -2.36 6.02
C ARG A 82 -8.52 -2.73 7.35
N ILE A 83 -7.23 -3.06 7.35
CA ILE A 83 -6.46 -3.38 8.55
C ILE A 83 -5.75 -2.12 9.03
N ARG A 84 -5.92 -1.80 10.31
CA ARG A 84 -5.21 -0.68 10.95
C ARG A 84 -3.72 -0.99 10.99
N SER A 85 -2.93 -0.09 10.41
CA SER A 85 -1.47 -0.14 10.41
C SER A 85 -0.93 1.28 10.23
N SER A 86 0.28 1.52 10.74
CA SER A 86 1.07 2.72 10.42
C SER A 86 2.01 2.52 9.23
N VAL A 87 2.11 1.30 8.68
CA VAL A 87 2.97 1.00 7.54
C VAL A 87 2.28 1.47 6.25
N PRO A 88 2.93 2.31 5.42
CA PRO A 88 2.35 2.77 4.17
C PRO A 88 2.21 1.62 3.17
N ILE A 89 1.06 1.60 2.48
CA ILE A 89 0.79 0.66 1.39
C ILE A 89 0.97 1.40 0.07
N TYR A 90 1.77 0.85 -0.84
CA TYR A 90 1.97 1.39 -2.17
C TYR A 90 1.28 0.52 -3.21
N ALA A 91 0.24 1.05 -3.85
CA ALA A 91 -0.45 0.41 -4.95
C ALA A 91 0.31 0.67 -6.27
N PHE A 92 1.03 -0.35 -6.72
CA PHE A 92 1.79 -0.34 -7.97
C PHE A 92 0.89 -0.86 -9.10
N SER A 93 0.60 0.00 -10.08
CA SER A 93 -0.30 -0.35 -11.17
C SER A 93 0.02 0.41 -12.46
N PRO A 94 -0.10 -0.20 -13.64
CA PRO A 94 0.03 0.50 -14.92
C PRO A 94 -1.22 1.31 -15.27
N HIS A 95 -2.37 0.97 -14.66
CA HIS A 95 -3.67 1.52 -15.05
C HIS A 95 -4.01 2.79 -14.28
N ARG A 96 -4.16 3.91 -15.01
CA ARG A 96 -4.59 5.19 -14.42
C ARG A 96 -5.89 5.08 -13.63
N GLY A 97 -6.85 4.28 -14.10
CA GLY A 97 -8.12 4.06 -13.39
C GLY A 97 -7.94 3.39 -12.02
N THR A 98 -7.02 2.42 -11.92
CA THR A 98 -6.67 1.75 -10.68
C THR A 98 -5.93 2.69 -9.73
N GLN A 99 -4.99 3.49 -10.26
CA GLN A 99 -4.29 4.51 -9.48
C GLN A 99 -5.29 5.54 -8.89
N ALA A 100 -6.19 6.08 -9.70
CA ALA A 100 -7.17 7.06 -9.24
C ALA A 100 -8.13 6.47 -8.18
N ARG A 101 -8.55 5.20 -8.36
CA ARG A 101 -9.38 4.48 -7.38
C ARG A 101 -8.67 4.31 -6.05
N ALA A 102 -7.41 3.86 -6.08
CA ALA A 102 -6.65 3.57 -4.87
C ALA A 102 -6.27 4.82 -4.06
N ALA A 103 -6.25 6.00 -4.67
CA ALA A 103 -6.02 7.27 -3.97
C ALA A 103 -7.08 7.59 -2.90
N MET A 104 -8.26 6.95 -2.95
CA MET A 104 -9.30 7.08 -1.92
C MET A 104 -9.15 6.09 -0.76
N PHE A 105 -8.23 5.12 -0.86
CA PHE A 105 -8.05 4.11 0.17
C PHE A 105 -7.13 4.63 1.27
N ARG A 106 -7.54 4.44 2.53
CA ARG A 106 -6.79 4.94 3.67
C ARG A 106 -5.40 4.28 3.75
N GLY A 107 -4.36 5.10 3.87
CA GLY A 107 -2.98 4.62 4.00
C GLY A 107 -2.39 4.01 2.72
N VAL A 108 -3.09 4.17 1.58
CA VAL A 108 -2.62 3.69 0.27
C VAL A 108 -2.14 4.87 -0.57
N TYR A 109 -0.95 4.73 -1.12
CA TYR A 109 -0.30 5.68 -2.03
C TYR A 109 -0.06 5.00 -3.37
N THR A 110 -0.16 5.74 -4.47
CA THR A 110 -0.12 5.14 -5.81
C THR A 110 1.24 5.36 -6.47
N VAL A 111 1.71 4.32 -7.15
CA VAL A 111 2.96 4.35 -7.92
C VAL A 111 2.68 3.81 -9.31
N PRO A 112 2.82 4.63 -10.38
CA PRO A 112 2.74 4.14 -11.74
C PRO A 112 3.86 3.14 -12.00
N PHE A 113 3.50 1.90 -12.32
CA PHE A 113 4.48 0.82 -12.52
C PHE A 113 3.88 -0.29 -13.36
N ASP A 114 4.59 -0.70 -14.41
CA ASP A 114 4.20 -1.80 -15.28
C ASP A 114 5.16 -3.00 -15.09
N PRO A 115 4.77 -4.02 -14.32
CA PRO A 115 5.61 -5.20 -14.12
C PRO A 115 5.73 -6.07 -15.37
N ALA A 116 4.76 -6.00 -16.31
CA ALA A 116 4.76 -6.82 -17.51
C ALA A 116 5.77 -6.33 -18.56
N ALA A 117 6.14 -5.04 -18.49
CA ALA A 117 7.17 -4.45 -19.34
C ALA A 117 8.60 -4.80 -18.93
N LEU A 118 8.79 -5.58 -17.86
CA LEU A 118 10.10 -5.91 -17.28
C LEU A 118 10.39 -7.42 -17.31
N PRO A 119 11.67 -7.83 -17.36
CA PRO A 119 12.04 -9.22 -17.14
C PRO A 119 11.58 -9.71 -15.76
N PRO A 120 11.00 -10.91 -15.62
CA PRO A 120 10.41 -11.37 -14.36
C PRO A 120 11.33 -11.31 -13.13
N GLY A 121 12.63 -11.59 -13.30
CA GLY A 121 13.63 -11.53 -12.24
C GLY A 121 14.10 -10.13 -11.86
N GLN A 122 13.70 -9.08 -12.59
CA GLN A 122 14.05 -7.69 -12.29
C GLN A 122 12.89 -6.92 -11.64
N VAL A 123 11.67 -7.47 -11.68
CA VAL A 123 10.45 -6.79 -11.17
C VAL A 123 10.60 -6.42 -9.69
N SER A 124 11.11 -7.34 -8.86
CA SER A 124 11.28 -7.11 -7.42
C SER A 124 12.23 -5.93 -7.17
N GLN A 125 13.40 -5.93 -7.83
CA GLN A 125 14.40 -4.86 -7.70
C GLN A 125 13.85 -3.53 -8.21
N ALA A 126 13.25 -3.50 -9.40
CA ALA A 126 12.71 -2.28 -9.99
C ALA A 126 11.59 -1.66 -9.13
N ALA A 127 10.77 -2.48 -8.47
CA ALA A 127 9.73 -1.98 -7.58
C ALA A 127 10.31 -1.36 -6.29
N VAL A 128 11.37 -1.95 -5.73
CA VAL A 128 12.08 -1.40 -4.57
C VAL A 128 12.83 -0.12 -4.94
N ASP A 129 13.48 -0.10 -6.11
CA ASP A 129 14.19 1.07 -6.62
C ASP A 129 13.26 2.28 -6.78
N GLU A 130 12.00 2.07 -7.14
CA GLU A 130 11.02 3.15 -7.26
C GLU A 130 10.69 3.79 -5.91
N LEU A 131 10.68 3.01 -4.81
CA LEU A 131 10.53 3.56 -3.46
C LEU A 131 11.80 4.28 -3.00
N LEU A 132 12.98 3.73 -3.31
CA LEU A 132 14.28 4.35 -3.02
C LEU A 132 14.42 5.71 -3.71
N LYS A 133 14.11 5.80 -5.02
CA LYS A 133 14.14 7.05 -5.80
C LYS A 133 13.26 8.15 -5.20
N ARG A 134 12.16 7.76 -4.54
CA ARG A 134 11.22 8.68 -3.91
C ARG A 134 11.58 9.02 -2.46
N GLY A 135 12.65 8.42 -1.91
CA GLY A 135 13.04 8.60 -0.51
C GLY A 135 12.03 8.03 0.48
N LEU A 136 11.28 6.98 0.09
CA LEU A 136 10.24 6.37 0.91
C LEU A 136 10.74 5.20 1.76
N VAL A 137 11.90 4.66 1.37
CA VAL A 137 12.66 3.62 2.09
C VAL A 137 14.15 3.90 1.90
N GLU A 138 14.98 3.37 2.79
CA GLU A 138 16.43 3.50 2.77
C GLU A 138 17.12 2.13 2.73
N GLN A 139 18.43 2.10 2.46
CA GLN A 139 19.20 0.85 2.56
C GLN A 139 19.17 0.32 3.99
N GLY A 140 18.95 -0.99 4.14
CA GLY A 140 18.78 -1.65 5.44
C GLY A 140 17.33 -1.75 5.92
N ASP A 141 16.37 -1.07 5.26
CA ASP A 141 14.96 -1.26 5.54
C ASP A 141 14.45 -2.61 5.01
N TRP A 142 13.32 -3.05 5.53
CA TRP A 142 12.58 -4.18 4.98
C TRP A 142 11.31 -3.71 4.29
N VAL A 143 10.92 -4.39 3.21
CA VAL A 143 9.66 -4.16 2.51
C VAL A 143 8.93 -5.47 2.27
N ILE A 144 7.61 -5.43 2.25
CA ILE A 144 6.79 -6.55 1.80
C ILE A 144 6.41 -6.31 0.36
N LEU A 145 6.56 -7.31 -0.51
CA LEU A 145 6.07 -7.28 -1.89
C LEU A 145 5.00 -8.35 -2.07
N THR A 146 3.81 -7.96 -2.51
CA THR A 146 2.75 -8.91 -2.90
C THR A 146 2.51 -8.88 -4.41
N LYS A 147 2.41 -10.07 -5.01
CA LYS A 147 2.17 -10.23 -6.46
C LYS A 147 1.37 -11.49 -6.78
N GLY A 148 0.96 -11.62 -8.04
CA GLY A 148 0.50 -12.87 -8.63
C GLY A 148 1.57 -13.50 -9.52
N ASP A 149 1.30 -14.71 -10.02
CA ASP A 149 2.17 -15.38 -11.00
C ASP A 149 2.13 -14.75 -12.40
N SER A 150 1.02 -14.08 -12.73
CA SER A 150 0.80 -13.38 -14.01
C SER A 150 0.58 -11.89 -13.76
N TYR A 151 1.10 -11.06 -14.67
CA TYR A 151 0.98 -9.60 -14.63
C TYR A 151 -0.17 -9.05 -15.51
N HIS A 152 -1.03 -9.93 -16.04
CA HIS A 152 -2.17 -9.53 -16.88
C HIS A 152 -3.52 -9.97 -16.33
N THR A 153 -3.56 -10.52 -15.11
CA THR A 153 -4.75 -11.16 -14.55
C THR A 153 -5.20 -10.47 -13.27
N ILE A 154 -6.47 -10.08 -13.22
CA ILE A 154 -7.10 -9.52 -12.02
C ILE A 154 -7.46 -10.64 -11.04
N GLY A 155 -7.24 -10.41 -9.73
CA GLY A 155 -7.66 -11.32 -8.66
C GLY A 155 -6.74 -12.52 -8.45
N GLY A 156 -5.55 -12.51 -9.05
CA GLY A 156 -4.55 -13.58 -8.96
C GLY A 156 -3.42 -13.34 -7.96
N THR A 157 -3.56 -12.41 -7.01
CA THR A 157 -2.52 -12.23 -5.97
C THR A 157 -2.42 -13.49 -5.11
N ASN A 158 -1.27 -14.15 -5.14
CA ASN A 158 -1.02 -15.42 -4.45
C ASN A 158 0.38 -15.50 -3.81
N GLY A 159 1.23 -14.50 -4.02
CA GLY A 159 2.60 -14.46 -3.51
C GLY A 159 2.86 -13.27 -2.59
N MET A 160 3.61 -13.52 -1.53
CA MET A 160 4.16 -12.52 -0.62
C MET A 160 5.66 -12.78 -0.45
N LYS A 161 6.49 -11.72 -0.55
CA LYS A 161 7.91 -11.75 -0.21
C LYS A 161 8.22 -10.67 0.82
N ILE A 162 9.17 -10.94 1.71
CA ILE A 162 9.78 -9.94 2.59
C ILE A 162 11.20 -9.73 2.07
N LEU A 163 11.52 -8.51 1.67
CA LEU A 163 12.74 -8.16 0.95
C LEU A 163 13.54 -7.17 1.77
N HIS A 164 14.86 -7.36 1.82
CA HIS A 164 15.79 -6.44 2.45
C HIS A 164 16.31 -5.45 1.40
N VAL A 165 16.16 -4.15 1.69
CA VAL A 165 16.54 -3.09 0.75
C VAL A 165 18.07 -2.97 0.73
N GLY A 166 18.67 -3.27 -0.42
CA GLY A 166 20.12 -3.24 -0.64
C GLY A 166 20.71 -4.62 -1.00
N ASP A 167 19.97 -5.70 -0.74
CA ASP A 167 20.38 -7.05 -1.16
C ASP A 167 20.07 -7.27 -2.65
N PRO A 168 20.78 -8.18 -3.35
CA PRO A 168 20.40 -8.60 -4.69
C PRO A 168 19.04 -9.30 -4.69
N LEU A 169 18.02 -8.68 -5.29
CA LEU A 169 16.66 -9.21 -5.32
C LEU A 169 16.39 -10.05 -6.57
N VAL A 170 15.73 -11.20 -6.39
CA VAL A 170 15.25 -12.11 -7.46
C VAL A 170 13.72 -12.14 -7.52
#